data_AF-A0A9D8ISR9-F1
#
_entry.id   AF-A0A9D8ISR9-F1
#
_cell.length_a   1.000
_cell.length_b   1.000
_cell.length_c   1.000
_cell.angle_alpha   90.00
_cell.angle_beta   90.00
_cell.angle_gamma   90.00
#
_symmetry.space_group_name_H-M   'P 1'
#
loop_
_entity.id
_entity.type
_entity.pdbx_description
1 polymer ?
#
loop_
_entity_poly.entity_id
_entity_poly.type
_entity_poly.pdbx_seq_one_letter_code
_entity_poly.pdbx_strand_id
1 'polypeptide(L)'
;MESVTGRHRGLNRRSWRCSAWRRGRKSAGRSRGQWGGPAQFGSICVESWGSVVRVRTVRPRTPCVHFRGQHNYSLDQKHRLAIPAALREVMDADTHGKAFVAIPGPNDRVWLWPERIFERWFKQQGSSLLAEEEVFDFERLIFSQSAHLPLDGHGRVRLPDWMVKRFRLSGEVTIVGNKDHLELYPPSEWQAEESKLVPAAVELYRRARPAFRRAERQE
;
A
#
# COMPACT_ATOMS: atom_id res chain seq x y z
N MET A 1 -14.19 62.62 -20.41
CA MET A 1 -12.80 62.17 -20.53
C MET A 1 -12.72 60.83 -19.81
N GLU A 2 -13.20 59.79 -20.49
CA GLU A 2 -12.44 58.61 -20.97
C GLU A 2 -12.47 57.50 -19.88
N SER A 3 -13.35 56.50 -19.90
CA SER A 3 -13.54 55.35 -20.82
C SER A 3 -12.24 54.69 -21.28
N VAL A 4 -11.96 53.46 -20.82
CA VAL A 4 -11.71 52.28 -21.68
C VAL A 4 -12.07 51.00 -20.90
N THR A 5 -12.97 50.23 -21.50
CA THR A 5 -13.34 48.85 -21.19
C THR A 5 -12.50 47.90 -22.06
N GLY A 6 -12.13 46.74 -21.54
CA GLY A 6 -11.43 45.68 -22.29
C GLY A 6 -12.14 44.33 -22.13
N ARG A 7 -13.08 44.04 -23.02
CA ARG A 7 -13.74 42.73 -23.21
C ARG A 7 -12.95 41.95 -24.25
N HIS A 8 -12.61 40.68 -24.00
CA HIS A 8 -12.33 39.74 -25.08
C HIS A 8 -13.08 38.42 -24.87
N ARG A 9 -14.10 38.22 -25.71
CA ARG A 9 -14.58 36.90 -26.16
C ARG A 9 -13.67 36.45 -27.30
N GLY A 10 -13.39 35.15 -27.37
CA GLY A 10 -12.67 34.55 -28.49
C GLY A 10 -12.72 33.02 -28.44
N LEU A 11 -13.87 32.46 -28.84
CA LEU A 11 -14.01 31.05 -29.20
C LEU A 11 -13.03 30.72 -30.34
N ASN A 12 -12.11 29.79 -30.13
CA ASN A 12 -11.25 29.27 -31.19
C ASN A 12 -11.49 27.77 -31.35
N ARG A 13 -12.43 27.41 -32.23
CA ARG A 13 -12.52 26.07 -32.83
C ARG A 13 -11.46 26.00 -33.92
N ARG A 14 -10.35 25.31 -33.66
CA ARG A 14 -9.43 24.88 -34.72
C ARG A 14 -9.62 23.40 -35.03
N SER A 15 -10.13 23.22 -36.24
CA SER A 15 -10.22 21.98 -36.98
C SER A 15 -8.84 21.38 -37.21
N TRP A 16 -8.67 20.12 -36.79
CA TRP A 16 -7.57 19.30 -37.26
C TRP A 16 -8.09 18.43 -38.41
N ARG A 17 -7.79 18.87 -39.65
CA ARG A 17 -7.80 18.01 -40.83
C ARG A 17 -6.61 17.07 -40.71
N CYS A 18 -6.85 15.77 -40.59
CA CYS A 18 -5.82 14.75 -40.80
C CYS A 18 -5.95 14.24 -42.25
N SER A 19 -4.94 14.58 -43.04
CA SER A 19 -4.77 14.21 -44.44
C SER A 19 -4.59 12.69 -44.57
N ALA A 20 -5.37 12.11 -45.47
CA ALA A 20 -5.31 10.70 -45.85
C ALA A 20 -3.94 10.33 -46.43
N TRP A 21 -3.27 9.36 -45.83
CA TRP A 21 -2.13 8.66 -46.41
C TRP A 21 -2.65 7.58 -47.38
N ARG A 22 -2.34 7.77 -48.67
CA ARG A 22 -2.52 6.76 -49.73
C ARG A 22 -1.59 5.57 -49.46
N ARG A 23 -2.14 4.37 -49.26
CA ARG A 23 -1.35 3.12 -49.37
C ARG A 23 -1.31 2.69 -50.83
N GLY A 24 -0.09 2.64 -51.38
CA GLY A 24 0.19 2.00 -52.65
C GLY A 24 0.00 0.48 -52.55
N ARG A 25 -0.71 -0.10 -53.53
CA ARG A 25 -0.75 -1.53 -53.79
C ARG A 25 0.62 -1.97 -54.32
N LYS A 26 1.23 -3.00 -53.74
CA LYS A 26 2.19 -3.85 -54.44
C LYS A 26 1.62 -5.26 -54.55
N SER A 27 1.77 -5.77 -55.76
CA SER A 27 1.23 -7.00 -56.33
C SER A 27 1.94 -8.25 -55.80
N ALA A 28 1.19 -9.35 -55.88
CA ALA A 28 1.56 -10.69 -55.50
C ALA A 28 2.75 -11.26 -56.28
N GLY A 29 3.66 -11.92 -55.56
CA GLY A 29 4.62 -12.90 -56.10
C GLY A 29 4.42 -14.21 -55.35
N ARG A 30 3.96 -15.23 -56.08
CA ARG A 30 3.63 -16.56 -55.58
C ARG A 30 4.86 -17.45 -55.82
N SER A 31 5.43 -18.08 -54.79
CA SER A 31 6.26 -19.27 -54.96
C SER A 31 5.90 -20.31 -53.92
N ARG A 32 5.67 -21.53 -54.41
CA ARG A 32 5.31 -22.74 -53.67
C ARG A 32 6.57 -23.31 -53.01
N GLY A 33 6.47 -23.65 -51.73
CA GLY A 33 7.37 -24.55 -51.02
C GLY A 33 6.55 -25.35 -50.01
N GLN A 34 6.58 -26.67 -50.17
CA GLN A 34 5.95 -27.74 -49.37
C GLN A 34 7.17 -28.50 -48.81
N TRP A 35 7.38 -28.85 -47.53
CA TRP A 35 6.59 -29.61 -46.55
C TRP A 35 7.25 -29.52 -45.15
N GLY A 36 6.48 -29.76 -44.08
CA GLY A 36 6.96 -30.09 -42.74
C GLY A 36 5.82 -30.09 -41.72
N GLY A 37 5.47 -31.26 -41.18
CA GLY A 37 4.24 -31.55 -40.42
C GLY A 37 4.11 -30.93 -39.01
N PRO A 38 3.01 -31.25 -38.29
CA PRO A 38 2.42 -30.37 -37.29
C PRO A 38 2.92 -30.65 -35.88
N ALA A 39 3.29 -29.60 -35.14
CA ALA A 39 3.32 -29.60 -33.69
C ALA A 39 2.19 -28.69 -33.19
N GLN A 40 1.25 -29.29 -32.47
CA GLN A 40 0.06 -28.67 -31.92
C GLN A 40 0.44 -27.48 -31.03
N PHE A 41 0.20 -26.27 -31.54
CA PHE A 41 0.03 -25.07 -30.72
C PHE A 41 -1.39 -24.58 -30.90
N GLY A 42 -2.04 -24.27 -29.77
CA GLY A 42 -3.46 -23.98 -29.65
C GLY A 42 -3.98 -23.04 -30.73
N SER A 43 -5.09 -23.47 -31.33
CA SER A 43 -5.92 -22.68 -32.22
C SER A 43 -6.36 -21.38 -31.55
N ILE A 44 -5.74 -20.27 -31.94
CA ILE A 44 -6.32 -18.94 -31.80
C ILE A 44 -7.18 -18.74 -33.05
N CYS A 45 -8.50 -18.89 -32.91
CA CYS A 45 -9.45 -18.37 -33.89
C CYS A 45 -9.48 -16.84 -33.73
N VAL A 46 -8.83 -16.11 -34.64
CA VAL A 46 -9.09 -14.68 -34.84
C VAL A 46 -10.10 -14.54 -35.97
N GLU A 47 -11.35 -14.29 -35.60
CA GLU A 47 -12.34 -13.69 -36.48
C GLU A 47 -12.65 -12.27 -36.01
N SER A 48 -12.79 -11.38 -36.98
CA SER A 48 -13.48 -10.09 -36.91
C SER A 48 -12.75 -8.90 -36.25
N TRP A 49 -12.35 -7.96 -37.11
CA TRP A 49 -11.96 -6.60 -36.78
C TRP A 49 -13.18 -5.75 -36.44
N GLY A 50 -13.15 -5.04 -35.31
CA GLY A 50 -14.08 -3.94 -35.06
C GLY A 50 -14.64 -3.84 -33.65
N SER A 51 -13.81 -3.93 -32.62
CA SER A 51 -14.17 -3.45 -31.29
C SER A 51 -12.91 -3.03 -30.56
N VAL A 52 -12.76 -1.72 -30.33
CA VAL A 52 -11.78 -1.23 -29.37
C VAL A 52 -12.27 -1.72 -28.00
N VAL A 53 -11.74 -2.85 -27.54
CA VAL A 53 -11.89 -3.25 -26.15
C VAL A 53 -11.12 -2.23 -25.33
N ARG A 54 -11.83 -1.29 -24.71
CA ARG A 54 -11.27 -0.52 -23.60
C ARG A 54 -11.04 -1.52 -22.48
N VAL A 55 -9.83 -2.08 -22.42
CA VAL A 55 -9.33 -2.67 -21.18
C VAL A 55 -9.19 -1.50 -20.22
N ARG A 56 -10.21 -1.30 -19.36
CA ARG A 56 -10.01 -0.55 -18.13
C ARG A 56 -8.99 -1.36 -17.36
N THR A 57 -7.74 -0.90 -17.34
CA THR A 57 -6.80 -1.33 -16.32
C THR A 57 -7.38 -0.90 -14.99
N VAL A 58 -8.17 -1.79 -14.38
CA VAL A 58 -8.46 -1.73 -12.96
C VAL A 58 -7.08 -1.80 -12.32
N ARG A 59 -6.61 -0.69 -11.74
CA ARG A 59 -5.39 -0.72 -10.94
C ARG A 59 -5.62 -1.83 -9.91
N PRO A 60 -4.75 -2.86 -9.84
CA PRO A 60 -4.93 -3.90 -8.83
C PRO A 60 -5.00 -3.19 -7.48
N ARG A 61 -6.09 -3.41 -6.73
CA ARG A 61 -6.24 -2.84 -5.39
C ARG A 61 -5.01 -3.26 -4.60
N THR A 62 -4.35 -2.31 -3.94
CA THR A 62 -3.27 -2.65 -3.00
C THR A 62 -3.83 -3.71 -2.07
N PRO A 63 -3.19 -4.89 -1.96
CA PRO A 63 -3.72 -5.93 -1.10
C PRO A 63 -3.77 -5.41 0.32
N CYS A 64 -4.96 -5.42 0.92
CA CYS A 64 -5.22 -4.80 2.20
C CYS A 64 -5.48 -5.87 3.26
N VAL A 65 -4.65 -5.85 4.30
CA VAL A 65 -4.88 -6.57 5.55
C VAL A 65 -5.56 -5.61 6.53
N HIS A 66 -6.49 -6.15 7.31
CA HIS A 66 -7.24 -5.38 8.31
C HIS A 66 -7.14 -6.06 9.67
N PHE A 67 -6.17 -5.61 10.47
CA PHE A 67 -6.06 -5.93 11.87
C PHE A 67 -7.07 -5.14 12.69
N ARG A 68 -7.67 -5.82 13.66
CA ARG A 68 -8.74 -5.27 14.51
C ARG A 68 -8.74 -5.95 15.87
N GLY A 69 -9.30 -5.26 16.85
CA GLY A 69 -9.39 -5.74 18.22
C GLY A 69 -8.17 -5.43 19.07
N GLN A 70 -8.26 -5.79 20.34
CA GLN A 70 -7.23 -5.62 21.35
C GLN A 70 -6.93 -6.97 21.99
N HIS A 71 -5.66 -7.28 22.18
CA HIS A 71 -5.20 -8.57 22.68
C HIS A 71 -4.07 -8.40 23.68
N ASN A 72 -4.23 -8.91 24.89
CA ASN A 72 -3.18 -8.87 25.90
C ASN A 72 -2.39 -10.19 25.89
N TYR A 73 -1.08 -10.09 25.73
CA TYR A 73 -0.17 -11.23 25.65
C TYR A 73 1.10 -10.98 26.45
N SER A 74 1.68 -12.03 27.03
CA SER A 74 2.94 -11.92 27.73
C SER A 74 4.12 -11.83 26.76
N LEU A 75 5.09 -10.98 27.13
CA LEU A 75 6.40 -10.92 26.51
C LEU A 75 7.33 -11.85 27.30
N ASP A 76 7.92 -12.83 26.64
CA ASP A 76 8.78 -13.78 27.32
C ASP A 76 10.18 -13.21 27.67
N GLN A 77 10.96 -13.98 28.42
CA GLN A 77 12.32 -13.59 28.84
C GLN A 77 13.30 -13.36 27.69
N LYS A 78 13.00 -13.86 26.48
CA LYS A 78 13.79 -13.68 25.25
C LYS A 78 13.18 -12.62 24.33
N HIS A 79 12.28 -11.79 24.87
CA HIS A 79 11.56 -10.75 24.15
C HIS A 79 10.74 -11.27 22.97
N ARG A 80 10.24 -12.52 23.07
CA ARG A 80 9.31 -13.07 22.10
C ARG A 80 7.89 -12.76 22.53
N LEU A 81 7.14 -12.19 21.60
CA LEU A 81 5.72 -11.87 21.73
C LEU A 81 4.92 -12.83 20.85
N ALA A 82 3.94 -13.52 21.43
CA ALA A 82 3.02 -14.35 20.66
C ALA A 82 2.01 -13.47 19.90
N ILE A 83 1.89 -13.69 18.60
CA ILE A 83 0.89 -13.03 17.78
C ILE A 83 -0.40 -13.87 17.79
N PRO A 84 -1.54 -13.31 18.23
CA PRO A 84 -2.82 -14.01 18.27
C PRO A 84 -3.15 -14.71 16.95
N ALA A 85 -3.72 -15.92 17.01
CA ALA A 85 -4.10 -16.67 15.83
C ALA A 85 -5.04 -15.87 14.91
N ALA A 86 -6.02 -15.16 15.49
CA ALA A 86 -6.94 -14.31 14.75
C ALA A 86 -6.24 -13.18 13.94
N LEU A 87 -5.10 -12.68 14.40
CA LEU A 87 -4.32 -11.67 13.66
C LEU A 87 -3.41 -12.33 12.61
N ARG A 88 -2.96 -13.57 12.84
CA ARG A 88 -2.17 -14.32 11.84
C ARG A 88 -3.04 -14.83 10.68
N GLU A 89 -4.25 -15.26 10.95
CA GLU A 89 -5.18 -15.82 9.95
C GLU A 89 -5.64 -14.81 8.90
N VAL A 90 -5.64 -13.51 9.24
CA VAL A 90 -5.94 -12.46 8.26
C VAL A 90 -4.76 -12.16 7.33
N MET A 91 -3.57 -12.71 7.60
CA MET A 91 -2.39 -12.55 6.76
C MET A 91 -2.24 -13.72 5.79
N ASP A 92 -2.38 -13.41 4.51
CA ASP A 92 -1.90 -14.28 3.43
C ASP A 92 -0.38 -14.15 3.21
N ALA A 93 0.34 -15.27 3.14
CA ALA A 93 1.80 -15.30 3.05
C ALA A 93 2.33 -14.77 1.71
N ASP A 94 1.62 -15.02 0.61
CA ASP A 94 2.01 -14.55 -0.73
C ASP A 94 1.72 -13.06 -0.92
N THR A 95 0.78 -12.53 -0.16
CA THR A 95 0.34 -11.15 -0.31
C THR A 95 1.00 -10.22 0.70
N HIS A 96 1.11 -10.67 1.96
CA HIS A 96 1.53 -9.86 3.11
C HIS A 96 2.91 -10.26 3.64
N GLY A 97 3.36 -11.48 3.33
CA GLY A 97 4.62 -12.05 3.81
C GLY A 97 4.46 -12.92 5.06
N LYS A 98 5.58 -13.44 5.57
CA LYS A 98 5.66 -14.33 6.74
C LYS A 98 6.35 -13.67 7.94
N ALA A 99 6.69 -12.39 7.81
CA ALA A 99 7.32 -11.58 8.83
C ALA A 99 6.59 -10.26 9.03
N PHE A 100 6.89 -9.64 10.17
CA PHE A 100 6.57 -8.25 10.43
C PHE A 100 7.81 -7.38 10.29
N VAL A 101 7.63 -6.10 10.00
CA VAL A 101 8.62 -5.05 10.18
C VAL A 101 8.16 -4.21 11.35
N ALA A 102 8.97 -4.15 12.41
CA ALA A 102 8.73 -3.30 13.55
C ALA A 102 9.36 -1.92 13.31
N ILE A 103 8.61 -0.84 13.57
CA ILE A 103 9.11 0.54 13.51
C ILE A 103 8.59 1.37 14.70
N PRO A 104 9.31 2.41 15.14
CA PRO A 104 8.74 3.49 15.95
C PRO A 104 7.67 4.26 15.16
N GLY A 105 6.44 4.21 15.63
CA GLY A 105 5.34 5.01 15.13
C GLY A 105 5.42 6.47 15.63
N PRO A 106 4.74 7.41 14.95
CA PRO A 106 4.68 8.82 15.34
C PRO A 106 4.02 9.07 16.70
N ASN A 107 3.28 8.09 17.23
CA ASN A 107 2.69 8.11 18.58
C ASN A 107 3.63 7.55 19.66
N ASP A 108 4.92 7.38 19.35
CA ASP A 108 5.93 6.77 20.24
C ASP A 108 5.53 5.35 20.70
N ARG A 109 5.03 4.56 19.76
CA ARG A 109 4.70 3.13 19.96
C ARG A 109 5.40 2.26 18.95
N VAL A 110 5.54 0.98 19.24
CA VAL A 110 6.04 0.02 18.24
C VAL A 110 4.89 -0.33 17.30
N TRP A 111 5.08 -0.09 16.02
CA TRP A 111 4.19 -0.54 14.96
C TRP A 111 4.74 -1.79 14.30
N LEU A 112 3.93 -2.84 14.19
CA LEU A 112 4.25 -4.05 13.43
C LEU A 112 3.46 -4.04 12.12
N TRP A 113 4.18 -3.88 11.01
CA TRP A 113 3.63 -3.94 9.67
C TRP A 113 3.95 -5.28 9.03
N PRO A 114 3.02 -5.91 8.29
CA PRO A 114 3.40 -7.03 7.44
C PRO A 114 4.45 -6.60 6.42
N GLU A 115 5.52 -7.38 6.27
CA GLU A 115 6.71 -6.97 5.52
C GLU A 115 6.39 -6.47 4.09
N ARG A 116 5.52 -7.18 3.36
CA ARG A 116 5.18 -6.79 1.98
C ARG A 116 4.28 -5.56 1.91
N ILE A 117 3.52 -5.28 2.96
CA ILE A 117 2.72 -4.05 3.06
C ILE A 117 3.65 -2.87 3.33
N PHE A 118 4.58 -3.02 4.27
CA PHE A 118 5.61 -2.03 4.57
C PHE A 118 6.42 -1.66 3.32
N GLU A 119 6.93 -2.66 2.61
CA GLU A 119 7.69 -2.46 1.36
C GLU A 119 6.88 -1.73 0.29
N ARG A 120 5.60 -2.11 0.10
CA ARG A 120 4.72 -1.44 -0.86
C ARG A 120 4.43 0.01 -0.47
N TRP A 121 4.21 0.27 0.82
CA TRP A 121 3.94 1.62 1.31
C TRP A 121 5.12 2.55 1.02
N PHE A 122 6.35 2.13 1.35
CA PHE A 122 7.55 2.91 1.03
C PHE A 122 7.80 3.03 -0.47
N LYS A 123 7.56 1.97 -1.25
CA LYS A 123 7.70 2.03 -2.72
C LYS A 123 6.75 3.04 -3.36
N GLN A 124 5.57 3.26 -2.79
CA GLN A 124 4.61 4.26 -3.28
C GLN A 124 5.05 5.70 -3.01
N GLN A 125 5.92 5.95 -2.02
CA GLN A 125 6.45 7.28 -1.72
C GLN A 125 7.50 7.76 -2.74
N GLY A 126 7.95 6.89 -3.65
CA GLY A 126 8.93 7.23 -4.68
C GLY A 126 10.35 6.82 -4.30
N SER A 127 11.33 7.25 -5.11
CA SER A 127 12.74 6.96 -4.86
C SER A 127 13.40 8.10 -4.09
N SER A 128 14.15 7.76 -3.05
CA SER A 128 14.89 8.73 -2.26
C SER A 128 15.99 9.45 -3.04
N LEU A 129 16.53 8.87 -4.12
CA LEU A 129 17.61 9.47 -4.91
C LEU A 129 17.31 10.88 -5.46
N LEU A 130 16.03 11.24 -5.61
CA LEU A 130 15.58 12.56 -6.08
C LEU A 130 14.66 13.25 -5.07
N ALA A 131 14.65 12.77 -3.82
CA ALA A 131 13.76 13.30 -2.79
C ALA A 131 14.33 14.55 -2.12
N GLU A 132 13.44 15.32 -1.47
CA GLU A 132 13.80 16.48 -0.66
C GLU A 132 14.54 16.03 0.62
N GLU A 133 15.31 16.93 1.25
CA GLU A 133 16.12 16.63 2.45
C GLU A 133 15.28 16.04 3.58
N GLU A 134 14.06 16.56 3.75
CA GLU A 134 13.08 16.11 4.74
C GLU A 134 12.71 14.63 4.56
N VAL A 135 12.65 14.14 3.31
CA VAL A 135 12.36 12.73 3.01
C VAL A 135 13.54 11.85 3.37
N PHE A 136 14.77 12.28 3.09
CA PHE A 136 15.97 11.54 3.49
C PHE A 136 16.10 11.39 5.00
N ASP A 137 15.89 12.46 5.74
CA ASP A 137 15.96 12.42 7.20
C ASP A 137 14.87 11.54 7.79
N PHE A 138 13.65 11.62 7.24
CA PHE A 138 12.56 10.74 7.64
C PHE A 138 12.88 9.26 7.36
N GLU A 139 13.31 8.92 6.15
CA GLU A 139 13.68 7.55 5.79
C GLU A 139 14.84 7.05 6.66
N ARG A 140 15.90 7.84 6.82
CA ARG A 140 17.03 7.50 7.68
C ARG A 140 16.56 7.21 9.10
N LEU A 141 15.68 8.06 9.66
CA LEU A 141 15.14 7.86 11.00
C LEU A 141 14.34 6.56 11.11
N ILE A 142 13.40 6.31 10.19
CA ILE A 142 12.53 5.14 10.24
C ILE A 142 13.30 3.84 9.97
N PHE A 143 14.11 3.79 8.92
CA PHE A 143 14.84 2.57 8.54
C PHE A 143 15.99 2.25 9.50
N SER A 144 16.65 3.24 10.10
CA SER A 144 17.67 2.96 11.12
C SER A 144 17.08 2.36 12.40
N GLN A 145 15.79 2.55 12.62
CA GLN A 145 15.06 2.06 13.79
C GLN A 145 14.08 0.93 13.45
N SER A 146 14.08 0.43 12.21
CA SER A 146 13.24 -0.67 11.81
C SER A 146 13.90 -2.02 12.11
N ALA A 147 13.09 -3.05 12.33
CA ALA A 147 13.58 -4.41 12.50
C ALA A 147 12.70 -5.41 11.76
N HIS A 148 13.33 -6.33 11.01
CA HIS A 148 12.64 -7.45 10.37
C HIS A 148 12.44 -8.58 11.37
N LEU A 149 11.19 -8.99 11.55
CA LEU A 149 10.73 -9.90 12.60
C LEU A 149 9.99 -11.10 11.98
N PRO A 150 10.70 -12.17 11.57
CA PRO A 150 10.07 -13.40 11.12
C PRO A 150 9.20 -14.03 12.21
N LEU A 151 8.05 -14.59 11.81
CA LEU A 151 7.26 -15.44 12.69
C LEU A 151 7.96 -16.79 12.89
N ASP A 152 8.10 -17.21 14.14
CA ASP A 152 8.56 -18.58 14.44
C ASP A 152 7.44 -19.62 14.20
N GLY A 153 7.78 -20.90 14.32
CA GLY A 153 6.81 -22.00 14.14
C GLY A 153 5.63 -21.99 15.13
N HIS A 154 5.71 -21.22 16.21
CA HIS A 154 4.63 -21.02 17.17
C HIS A 154 3.88 -19.69 16.96
N GLY A 155 4.19 -18.93 15.90
CA GLY A 155 3.58 -17.65 15.60
C GLY A 155 4.04 -16.51 16.52
N ARG A 156 5.26 -16.57 17.04
CA ARG A 156 5.85 -15.50 17.86
C ARG A 156 6.84 -14.67 17.05
N VAL A 157 6.98 -13.40 17.40
CA VAL A 157 8.03 -12.50 16.90
C VAL A 157 9.00 -12.15 18.02
N ARG A 158 10.29 -11.97 17.71
CA ARG A 158 11.29 -11.51 18.70
C ARG A 158 11.54 -10.03 18.53
N LEU A 159 11.23 -9.22 19.54
CA LEU A 159 11.51 -7.79 19.54
C LEU A 159 13.00 -7.53 19.85
N PRO A 160 13.63 -6.51 19.24
CA PRO A 160 14.97 -6.07 19.62
C PRO A 160 15.00 -5.49 21.04
N ASP A 161 16.04 -5.78 21.80
CA ASP A 161 16.19 -5.35 23.20
C ASP A 161 16.08 -3.83 23.37
N TRP A 162 16.63 -3.05 22.41
CA TRP A 162 16.55 -1.59 22.44
C TRP A 162 15.10 -1.08 22.34
N MET A 163 14.26 -1.78 21.57
CA MET A 163 12.86 -1.43 21.36
C MET A 163 12.06 -1.78 22.62
N VAL A 164 12.27 -2.96 23.17
CA VAL A 164 11.70 -3.37 24.46
C VAL A 164 12.01 -2.35 25.55
N LYS A 165 13.27 -1.92 25.65
CA LYS A 165 13.72 -0.91 26.62
C LYS A 165 13.11 0.46 26.37
N ARG A 166 13.14 0.95 25.12
CA ARG A 166 12.64 2.29 24.75
C ARG A 166 11.14 2.43 25.01
N PHE A 167 10.36 1.43 24.60
CA PHE A 167 8.90 1.44 24.68
C PHE A 167 8.36 0.78 25.95
N ARG A 168 9.24 0.46 26.91
CA ARG A 168 8.90 -0.10 28.23
C ARG A 168 8.03 -1.34 28.17
N LEU A 169 8.24 -2.18 27.15
CA LEU A 169 7.50 -3.42 26.97
C LEU A 169 8.06 -4.45 27.95
N SER A 170 7.28 -4.87 28.95
CA SER A 170 7.75 -5.86 29.92
C SER A 170 6.57 -6.59 30.56
N GLY A 171 6.74 -7.89 30.81
CA GLY A 171 5.68 -8.73 31.38
C GLY A 171 4.53 -8.93 30.40
N GLU A 172 3.56 -8.02 30.40
CA GLU A 172 2.39 -8.05 29.53
C GLU A 172 2.44 -6.91 28.50
N VAL A 173 1.99 -7.20 27.28
CA VAL A 173 1.91 -6.26 26.16
C VAL A 173 0.50 -6.34 25.57
N THR A 174 -0.11 -5.19 25.41
CA THR A 174 -1.38 -5.03 24.69
C THR A 174 -1.07 -4.81 23.20
N ILE A 175 -1.56 -5.71 22.37
CA ILE A 175 -1.51 -5.66 20.91
C ILE A 175 -2.83 -5.07 20.43
N VAL A 176 -2.77 -3.94 19.74
CA VAL A 176 -3.93 -3.23 19.20
C VAL A 176 -3.91 -3.31 17.68
N GLY A 177 -4.99 -3.80 17.08
CA GLY A 177 -5.16 -3.77 15.63
C GLY A 177 -5.56 -2.38 15.15
N ASN A 178 -4.71 -1.75 14.34
CA ASN A 178 -4.93 -0.41 13.79
C ASN A 178 -4.95 -0.44 12.26
N LYS A 179 -5.97 -1.08 11.69
CA LYS A 179 -6.17 -1.24 10.24
C LYS A 179 -5.04 -2.04 9.58
N ASP A 180 -4.02 -1.40 9.04
CA ASP A 180 -2.97 -2.04 8.23
C ASP A 180 -1.74 -2.49 9.03
N HIS A 181 -1.67 -2.12 10.30
CA HIS A 181 -0.60 -2.51 11.23
C HIS A 181 -1.13 -2.87 12.61
N LEU A 182 -0.24 -3.42 13.43
CA LEU A 182 -0.47 -3.63 14.86
C LEU A 182 0.32 -2.59 15.66
N GLU A 183 -0.21 -2.15 16.78
CA GLU A 183 0.51 -1.31 17.73
C GLU A 183 0.75 -2.08 19.04
N LEU A 184 1.94 -1.91 19.62
CA LEU A 184 2.28 -2.52 20.90
C LEU A 184 2.30 -1.48 22.01
N TYR A 185 1.63 -1.80 23.10
CA TYR A 185 1.50 -0.95 24.27
C TYR A 185 1.85 -1.71 25.56
N PRO A 186 2.46 -1.05 26.55
CA PRO A 186 2.25 -1.42 27.94
C PRO A 186 0.75 -1.31 28.27
N PRO A 187 0.15 -2.29 28.98
CA PRO A 187 -1.30 -2.29 29.23
C PRO A 187 -1.83 -1.03 29.90
N SER A 188 -1.08 -0.47 30.86
CA SER A 188 -1.43 0.79 31.54
C SER A 188 -1.44 1.99 30.59
N GLU A 189 -0.49 2.04 29.65
CA GLU A 189 -0.42 3.13 28.66
C GLU A 189 -1.56 3.02 27.65
N TRP A 190 -1.98 1.81 27.27
CA TRP A 190 -3.17 1.63 26.43
C TRP A 190 -4.44 2.06 27.15
N GLN A 191 -4.64 1.63 28.41
CA GLN A 191 -5.81 2.01 29.19
C GLN A 191 -5.93 3.55 29.36
N ALA A 192 -4.79 4.22 29.57
CA ALA A 192 -4.75 5.67 29.64
C ALA A 192 -5.09 6.33 28.28
N GLU A 193 -4.69 5.72 27.17
CA GLU A 193 -5.01 6.22 25.84
C GLU A 193 -6.49 6.01 25.49
N GLU A 194 -7.03 4.82 25.76
CA GLU A 194 -8.45 4.51 25.59
C GLU A 194 -9.34 5.47 26.38
N SER A 195 -8.96 5.78 27.63
CA SER A 195 -9.67 6.75 28.48
C SER A 195 -9.74 8.16 27.89
N LYS A 196 -8.80 8.54 27.00
CA LYS A 196 -8.85 9.81 26.26
C LYS A 196 -9.68 9.68 24.98
N LEU A 197 -9.52 8.57 24.25
CA LEU A 197 -10.12 8.38 22.93
C LEU A 197 -11.63 8.14 23.01
N VAL A 198 -12.09 7.32 23.96
CA VAL A 198 -13.50 6.93 24.05
C VAL A 198 -14.43 8.14 24.25
N PRO A 199 -14.19 9.06 25.20
CA PRO A 199 -15.03 10.26 25.34
C PRO A 199 -14.95 11.19 24.13
N ALA A 200 -13.83 11.20 23.41
CA ALA A 200 -13.59 12.06 22.25
C ALA A 200 -14.08 11.44 20.92
N ALA A 201 -14.65 10.22 20.92
CA ALA A 201 -14.90 9.43 19.71
C ALA A 201 -15.70 10.18 18.63
N VAL A 202 -16.75 10.93 19.02
CA VAL A 202 -17.57 11.72 18.08
C VAL A 202 -16.74 12.81 17.39
N GLU A 203 -15.91 13.52 18.18
CA GLU A 203 -15.07 14.59 17.67
C GLU A 203 -13.94 14.04 16.78
N LEU A 204 -13.34 12.91 17.17
CA LEU A 204 -12.35 12.20 16.37
C LEU A 204 -12.93 11.80 15.01
N TYR A 205 -14.13 11.21 14.99
CA TYR A 205 -14.82 10.86 13.75
C TYR A 205 -15.10 12.10 12.89
N ARG A 206 -15.59 13.19 13.50
CA ARG A 206 -15.86 14.45 12.80
C ARG A 206 -14.62 15.00 12.11
N ARG A 207 -13.47 14.98 12.80
CA ARG A 207 -12.17 15.42 12.28
C ARG A 207 -11.62 14.51 11.19
N ALA A 208 -11.83 13.20 11.29
CA ALA A 208 -11.34 12.22 10.33
C ALA A 208 -12.17 12.17 9.04
N ARG A 209 -13.47 12.47 9.12
CA ARG A 209 -14.42 12.34 8.00
C ARG A 209 -13.99 13.04 6.69
N PRO A 210 -13.39 14.25 6.68
CA PRO A 210 -12.90 14.86 5.45
C PRO A 210 -11.75 14.09 4.81
N ALA A 211 -10.86 13.49 5.61
CA ALA A 211 -9.73 12.71 5.11
C ALA A 211 -10.18 11.40 4.47
N PHE A 212 -11.14 10.69 5.08
CA PHE A 212 -11.74 9.48 4.49
C PHE A 212 -12.31 9.73 3.09
N ARG A 213 -13.03 10.84 2.90
CA ARG A 213 -13.58 11.24 1.59
C ARG A 213 -12.55 11.65 0.55
N ARG A 214 -11.31 11.95 0.94
CA ARG A 214 -10.21 12.19 0.00
C ARG A 214 -9.60 10.86 -0.44
N ALA A 215 -9.40 9.94 0.50
CA ALA A 215 -8.89 8.59 0.21
C ALA A 215 -9.83 7.84 -0.74
N GLU A 216 -11.15 7.88 -0.52
CA GLU A 216 -12.15 7.26 -1.41
C GLU A 216 -12.10 7.76 -2.86
N ARG A 217 -11.61 8.98 -3.10
CA ARG A 217 -11.49 9.55 -4.45
C ARG A 217 -10.19 9.21 -5.16
N GLN A 218 -9.21 8.73 -4.41
CA GLN A 218 -7.88 8.35 -4.91
C GLN A 218 -7.79 6.85 -5.21
N GLU A 219 -8.75 6.06 -4.72
CA GLU A 219 -9.01 4.65 -5.10
C GLU A 219 -9.88 4.52 -6.35
#